data_AF-A0A6A4GPD1-F1
#
_entry.id   AF-A0A6A4GPD1-F1
#
_cell.length_a   1.000
_cell.length_b   1.000
_cell.length_c   1.000
_cell.angle_alpha   90.00
_cell.angle_beta   90.00
_cell.angle_gamma   90.00
#
_symmetry.space_group_name_H-M   'P 1'
#
loop_
_entity.id
_entity.type
_entity.pdbx_description
1 polymer ?
#
loop_
_entity_poly.entity_id
_entity_poly.type
_entity_poly.pdbx_seq_one_letter_code
_entity_poly.pdbx_strand_id
1 'polypeptide(L)' 'YATAKKRYRPVHRRTTPVLTTLPEKFRVICHFPTGPLKGIPQLNPVPPLFTPTGQYTQERKEIINSVHDHTFL' A
#
# COMPACT_ATOMS: atom_id res chain seq x y z
N TYR A 1 46.30 -33.18 6.92
CA TYR A 1 45.25 -32.30 6.36
C TYR A 1 45.65 -30.86 6.62
N ALA A 2 46.19 -30.18 5.61
CA ALA A 2 46.54 -28.76 5.74
C ALA A 2 45.25 -27.94 5.79
N THR A 3 44.93 -27.39 6.96
CA THR A 3 43.84 -26.43 7.12
C THR A 3 44.25 -25.14 6.40
N ALA A 4 43.76 -24.96 5.17
CA ALA A 4 44.01 -23.74 4.42
C ALA A 4 43.49 -22.55 5.25
N LYS A 5 44.40 -21.73 5.78
CA LYS A 5 44.07 -20.50 6.52
C LYS A 5 43.22 -19.62 5.61
N LYS A 6 41.91 -19.51 5.89
CA LYS A 6 41.01 -18.62 5.17
C LYS A 6 41.44 -17.18 5.43
N ARG A 7 41.97 -16.50 4.41
CA ARG A 7 42.26 -15.06 4.50
C ARG A 7 40.96 -14.28 4.71
N TYR A 8 41.03 -13.27 5.57
CA TYR A 8 39.89 -12.39 5.84
C TYR A 8 39.42 -11.74 4.54
N ARG A 9 38.14 -11.95 4.19
CA ARG A 9 37.52 -11.29 3.04
C ARG A 9 37.04 -9.90 3.47
N PRO A 10 37.54 -8.81 2.88
CA PRO A 10 37.12 -7.45 3.24
C PRO A 10 35.64 -7.23 2.90
N VAL A 11 34.97 -6.37 3.68
CA VAL A 11 33.51 -6.16 3.64
C VAL A 11 33.01 -5.77 2.26
N HIS A 12 33.70 -4.86 1.55
CA HIS A 12 33.32 -4.44 0.19
C HIS A 12 33.29 -5.61 -0.81
N ARG A 13 34.04 -6.70 -0.56
CA ARG A 13 34.00 -7.91 -1.38
C ARG A 13 32.93 -8.89 -0.95
N ARG A 14 32.31 -8.72 0.22
CA ARG A 14 31.21 -9.57 0.71
C ARG A 14 29.85 -9.07 0.26
N THR A 15 29.71 -7.76 0.09
CA THR A 15 28.44 -7.13 -0.28
C THR A 15 28.21 -7.21 -1.78
N THR A 16 27.12 -7.85 -2.21
CA THR A 16 26.60 -7.75 -3.57
C THR A 16 25.76 -6.49 -3.70
N PRO A 17 26.12 -5.51 -4.55
CA PRO A 17 25.34 -4.30 -4.72
C PRO A 17 23.96 -4.62 -5.32
N VAL A 18 22.94 -3.90 -4.87
CA VAL A 18 21.63 -3.93 -5.53
C VAL A 18 21.80 -3.37 -6.95
N LEU A 19 21.24 -4.06 -7.94
CA LEU A 19 21.30 -3.61 -9.33
C LEU A 19 20.60 -2.26 -9.45
N THR A 20 21.28 -1.27 -10.02
CA THR A 20 20.76 0.10 -10.18
C THR A 20 19.60 0.19 -11.16
N THR A 21 19.53 -0.76 -12.10
CA THR A 21 18.47 -0.88 -13.11
C THR A 21 17.64 -2.13 -12.84
N LEU A 22 16.31 -1.99 -12.80
CA LEU A 22 15.39 -3.12 -12.70
C LEU A 22 15.59 -4.06 -13.89
N PRO A 23 16.06 -5.30 -13.69
CA PRO A 23 16.29 -6.20 -14.81
C PRO A 23 14.97 -6.57 -15.48
N GLU A 24 14.96 -6.68 -16.81
CA GLU A 24 13.76 -6.98 -17.63
C GLU A 24 13.00 -8.23 -17.20
N LYS A 25 13.72 -9.19 -16.59
CA LYS A 25 13.16 -10.42 -16.02
C LYS A 25 12.29 -10.22 -14.77
N PHE A 26 12.35 -9.06 -14.11
CA PHE A 26 11.51 -8.78 -12.95
C PHE A 26 10.14 -8.31 -13.39
N ARG A 27 9.11 -9.07 -13.00
CA ARG A 27 7.71 -8.71 -13.17
C ARG A 27 7.12 -8.42 -11.80
N VAL A 28 6.45 -7.28 -11.66
CA VAL A 28 5.61 -7.01 -10.50
C VAL A 28 4.32 -7.81 -10.71
N ILE A 29 4.21 -8.96 -10.05
CA ILE A 29 3.02 -9.81 -10.11
C ILE A 29 2.15 -9.47 -8.90
N CYS A 30 1.00 -8.84 -9.12
CA CYS A 30 -0.01 -8.66 -8.09
C CYS A 30 -0.87 -9.92 -8.01
N HIS A 31 -0.75 -10.67 -6.92
CA HIS A 31 -1.59 -11.84 -6.67
C HIS A 31 -2.90 -11.42 -6.01
N PHE A 32 -4.04 -11.74 -6.63
CA PHE A 32 -5.37 -11.52 -6.07
C PHE A 32 -5.99 -12.89 -5.73
N PRO A 33 -5.78 -13.43 -4.51
CA PRO A 33 -6.27 -14.77 -4.12
C PRO A 33 -7.80 -14.86 -4.11
N THR A 34 -8.48 -13.72 -4.09
CA THR A 34 -9.92 -13.58 -4.22
C THR A 34 -10.16 -12.29 -5.00
N GLY A 35 -11.23 -12.24 -5.81
CA GLY A 35 -11.55 -11.05 -6.58
C GLY A 35 -11.60 -9.81 -5.68
N PRO A 36 -10.85 -8.73 -5.99
CA PRO A 36 -10.73 -7.57 -5.10
C PRO A 36 -12.07 -6.84 -4.91
N LEU A 37 -13.03 -7.08 -5.81
CA LEU A 37 -14.37 -6.52 -5.77
C LEU A 37 -15.39 -7.46 -5.09
N LYS A 38 -14.96 -8.64 -4.63
CA LYS A 38 -15.86 -9.63 -4.03
C LYS A 38 -16.40 -9.07 -2.71
N GLY A 39 -17.70 -8.80 -2.66
CA GLY A 39 -18.40 -8.28 -1.48
C GLY A 39 -18.59 -6.76 -1.49
N ILE A 40 -18.09 -6.04 -2.50
CA ILE A 40 -18.37 -4.60 -2.65
C ILE A 40 -19.75 -4.43 -3.31
N PRO A 41 -20.65 -3.60 -2.74
CA PRO A 41 -21.94 -3.32 -3.39
C PRO A 41 -21.72 -2.57 -4.71
N GLN A 42 -22.50 -2.92 -5.73
CA GLN A 42 -22.49 -2.18 -6.99
C GLN A 42 -23.08 -0.78 -6.79
N LEU A 43 -22.32 0.24 -7.16
CA LEU A 43 -22.79 1.62 -7.16
C LEU A 43 -23.61 1.89 -8.43
N ASN A 44 -24.61 2.77 -8.31
CA ASN A 44 -25.32 3.28 -9.47
C ASN A 44 -24.34 4.10 -10.34
N PRO A 45 -24.19 3.79 -11.65
CA PRO A 45 -23.32 4.57 -12.54
C PRO A 45 -23.79 6.01 -12.74
N VAL A 46 -25.08 6.29 -12.53
CA VAL A 46 -25.64 7.64 -12.64
C VAL A 46 -25.75 8.24 -11.24
N PRO A 47 -24.88 9.20 -10.88
CA PRO A 47 -25.03 9.90 -9.62
C PRO A 47 -26.31 10.76 -9.65
N PRO A 48 -26.91 11.05 -8.48
CA PRO A 48 -28.00 12.00 -8.41
C PRO A 48 -27.53 13.38 -8.90
N LEU A 49 -28.48 14.18 -9.40
CA LEU A 49 -28.19 15.57 -9.77
C LEU A 49 -27.57 16.30 -8.59
N PHE A 50 -26.45 16.98 -8.84
CA PHE A 50 -25.77 17.77 -7.82
C PHE A 50 -26.68 18.88 -7.32
N THR A 51 -26.97 18.87 -6.03
CA THR A 51 -27.61 19.98 -5.32
C THR A 51 -26.53 20.71 -4.54
N PRO A 52 -26.38 22.04 -4.69
CA PRO A 52 -25.47 22.82 -3.87
C PRO A 52 -25.95 22.75 -2.42
N THR A 53 -25.40 21.78 -1.70
CA THR A 53 -25.62 21.62 -0.27
C THR A 53 -24.70 22.62 0.42
N GLY A 54 -25.21 23.30 1.45
CA GLY A 54 -24.45 24.31 2.19
C GLY A 54 -23.09 23.81 2.68
N GLN A 55 -22.26 24.75 3.15
CA GLN A 55 -20.95 24.45 3.70
C GLN A 55 -21.06 23.43 4.84
N TYR A 56 -19.98 22.69 5.07
CA TYR A 56 -19.86 21.75 6.17
C TYR A 56 -20.07 22.49 7.49
N THR A 57 -21.23 22.29 8.12
CA THR A 57 -21.60 22.96 9.36
C THR A 57 -20.97 22.29 10.56
N GLN A 58 -20.81 23.06 11.63
CA GLN A 58 -20.28 22.56 12.90
C GLN A 58 -21.13 21.39 13.46
N GLU A 59 -22.46 21.44 13.31
CA GLU A 59 -23.36 20.35 13.70
C GLU A 59 -23.05 19.04 12.97
N ARG A 60 -22.76 19.09 11.65
CA ARG A 60 -22.38 17.90 10.88
C ARG A 60 -21.04 17.32 11.36
N LYS A 61 -20.10 18.19 11.73
CA LYS A 61 -18.83 17.79 12.32
C LYS A 61 -19.03 17.05 13.64
N GLU A 62 -19.89 17.57 14.50
CA GLU A 62 -20.19 16.99 15.81
C GLU A 62 -20.87 15.62 15.69
N ILE A 63 -21.82 15.47 14.76
CA ILE A 63 -22.46 14.18 14.47
C ILE A 63 -21.41 13.16 14.00
N ILE A 64 -20.55 13.54 13.05
CA ILE A 64 -19.50 12.67 12.53
C ILE A 64 -18.54 12.26 13.66
N ASN A 65 -18.10 13.20 14.49
CA ASN A 65 -17.24 12.92 15.64
C ASN A 65 -17.93 12.05 16.72
N SER A 66 -19.26 12.11 16.83
CA SER A 66 -20.02 11.28 17.78
C SER A 66 -20.25 9.85 17.28
N VAL A 67 -20.41 9.66 15.97
CA VAL A 67 -20.70 8.36 15.36
C VAL A 67 -19.42 7.55 15.14
N HIS A 68 -18.29 8.23 14.94
CA HIS A 68 -17.01 7.59 14.69
C HIS A 68 -16.11 7.66 15.92
N ASP A 69 -15.69 6.49 16.41
CA ASP A 69 -14.60 6.41 17.39
C ASP A 69 -13.33 7.07 16.80
N HIS A 70 -12.60 7.83 17.62
CA HIS A 70 -11.38 8.55 17.23
C HIS A 70 -10.23 7.65 16.73
N THR A 71 -10.46 6.35 16.62
CA THR A 71 -9.58 5.35 16.00
C THR A 71 -9.72 5.29 14.48
N PHE A 72 -10.74 5.95 13.90
CA PHE A 72 -10.87 6.10 12.46
C PHE A 72 -9.97 7.23 11.96
N LEU A 73 -8.66 6.96 11.90
CA LEU A 73 -7.65 7.46 10.96
C LEU A 73 -6.29 6.82 11.30
#